data_AF-A0AAN6X9Q3-F1
#
_entry.id   AF-A0AAN6X9Q3-F1
#
_cell.length_a   1.000
_cell.length_b   1.000
_cell.length_c   1.000
_cell.angle_alpha   90.00
_cell.angle_beta   90.00
_cell.angle_gamma   90.00
#
_symmetry.space_group_name_H-M   'P 1'
#
loop_
_entity.id
_entity.type
_entity.pdbx_description
1 polymer ?
#
loop_
_entity_poly.entity_id
_entity_poly.type
_entity_poly.pdbx_seq_one_letter_code
_entity_poly.pdbx_strand_id
1 'polypeptide(L)'
;MTTPNNANFQATKDAIAESIRKDGFPTDILALVRSKTSSSEAYLAWTQENLLQKAKSPPAKLPAADALAKIQSIATSLTDLKAITTLSDAINNKATPIPLFQSPTQKYVVVITAGALSLSTPPPLVHSEADNRTKIHPYFYSLAHASSTSMPKFVYPIGQLFYKLSSETELTETNYAVVVDVAGQDHGLWLVWNRRAFSFEADDVVVTDPAKEKALFVGVDADKSLDAVQITSKTVNWKLGSDGASVVSLADFEGNARRTKVEGEVVAGAAKVEELGRVLPGAGVIDWGSGGPRPAA
;
A
#
# COMPACT_ATOMS: atom_id res chain seq x y z
N MET A 1 -23.53 6.31 40.74
CA MET A 1 -23.60 6.91 39.39
C MET A 1 -23.73 5.78 38.39
N THR A 2 -24.92 5.58 37.86
CA THR A 2 -25.24 4.59 36.84
C THR A 2 -24.77 5.09 35.48
N THR A 3 -23.81 4.40 34.87
CA THR A 3 -23.42 4.59 33.47
C THR A 3 -24.65 4.30 32.59
N PRO A 4 -24.91 5.10 31.53
CA PRO A 4 -26.03 4.84 30.66
C PRO A 4 -25.76 3.55 29.90
N ASN A 5 -26.62 2.55 30.13
CA ASN A 5 -26.71 1.35 29.31
C ASN A 5 -27.08 1.80 27.90
N ASN A 6 -26.07 1.97 27.04
CA ASN A 6 -26.31 2.26 25.64
C ASN A 6 -26.82 0.95 25.01
N ALA A 7 -28.15 0.85 24.86
CA ALA A 7 -28.83 -0.34 24.34
C ALA A 7 -28.26 -0.79 22.98
N ASN A 8 -27.72 0.15 22.18
CA ASN A 8 -27.04 -0.15 20.92
C ASN A 8 -25.72 -0.92 21.11
N PHE A 9 -24.98 -0.68 22.19
CA PHE A 9 -23.72 -1.37 22.44
C PHE A 9 -23.94 -2.82 22.85
N GLN A 10 -24.96 -3.08 23.67
CA GLN A 10 -25.30 -4.44 24.07
C GLN A 10 -25.86 -5.25 22.89
N ALA A 11 -26.74 -4.64 22.07
CA ALA A 11 -27.25 -5.26 20.85
C ALA A 11 -26.12 -5.57 19.85
N THR A 12 -25.12 -4.69 19.73
CA THR A 12 -23.94 -4.91 18.87
C THR A 12 -23.08 -6.06 19.39
N LYS A 13 -22.86 -6.14 20.71
CA LYS A 13 -22.15 -7.27 21.34
C LYS A 13 -22.85 -8.60 21.10
N ASP A 14 -24.18 -8.63 21.18
CA ASP A 14 -24.96 -9.85 21.04
C ASP A 14 -25.04 -10.31 19.57
N ALA A 15 -25.18 -9.38 18.62
CA ALA A 15 -25.15 -9.66 17.19
C ALA A 15 -23.79 -10.23 16.73
N ILE A 16 -22.69 -9.68 17.24
CA ILE A 16 -21.33 -10.14 16.92
C ILE A 16 -21.06 -11.51 17.53
N ALA A 17 -21.50 -11.75 18.78
CA ALA A 17 -21.35 -13.06 19.41
C ALA A 17 -22.14 -14.16 18.68
N GLU A 18 -23.29 -13.81 18.09
CA GLU A 18 -24.09 -14.72 17.27
C GLU A 18 -23.41 -15.04 15.93
N SER A 19 -22.82 -14.02 15.28
CA SER A 19 -22.06 -14.21 14.03
C SER A 19 -20.85 -15.11 14.24
N ILE A 20 -20.06 -14.86 15.30
CA ILE A 20 -18.86 -15.65 15.62
C ILE A 20 -19.23 -17.09 16.00
N ARG A 21 -20.40 -17.32 16.61
CA ARG A 21 -20.89 -18.68 16.91
C ARG A 21 -21.30 -19.43 15.64
N LYS A 22 -21.90 -18.75 14.65
CA LYS A 22 -22.24 -19.33 13.35
C LYS A 22 -21.01 -19.74 12.52
N ASP A 23 -19.92 -18.99 12.65
CA ASP A 23 -18.68 -19.23 11.91
C ASP A 23 -17.76 -20.30 12.56
N GLY A 24 -18.22 -20.95 13.64
CA GLY A 24 -17.54 -22.11 14.23
C GLY A 24 -16.26 -21.80 14.98
N PHE A 25 -16.06 -20.55 15.42
CA PHE A 25 -14.88 -20.18 16.19
C PHE A 25 -14.88 -20.81 17.59
N PRO A 26 -13.70 -21.18 18.14
CA PRO A 26 -13.58 -21.74 19.48
C PRO A 26 -14.24 -20.85 20.55
N THR A 27 -15.02 -21.45 21.45
CA THR A 27 -15.74 -20.80 22.56
C THR A 27 -14.84 -19.92 23.44
N ASP A 28 -13.54 -20.20 23.44
CA ASP A 28 -12.52 -19.56 24.25
C ASP A 28 -12.23 -18.14 23.72
N ILE A 29 -12.35 -17.92 22.40
CA ILE A 29 -12.22 -16.60 21.76
C ILE A 29 -13.45 -15.74 22.05
N LEU A 30 -14.64 -16.35 22.07
CA LEU A 30 -15.89 -15.66 22.44
C LEU A 30 -15.87 -15.17 23.90
N ALA A 31 -15.32 -15.97 24.81
CA ALA A 31 -15.14 -15.58 26.20
C ALA A 31 -14.06 -14.49 26.37
N LEU A 32 -13.01 -14.52 25.54
CA LEU A 32 -11.94 -13.51 25.55
C LEU A 32 -12.42 -12.15 25.02
N VAL A 33 -13.16 -12.13 23.91
CA VAL A 33 -13.78 -10.91 23.33
C VAL A 33 -14.80 -10.32 24.31
N ARG A 34 -15.57 -11.14 25.02
CA ARG A 34 -16.52 -10.64 26.03
C ARG A 34 -15.83 -10.10 27.29
N SER A 35 -14.72 -10.70 27.73
CA SER A 35 -14.05 -10.37 29.01
C SER A 35 -13.01 -9.27 28.93
N LYS A 36 -12.38 -9.03 27.76
CA LYS A 36 -11.24 -8.10 27.62
C LYS A 36 -11.57 -6.80 26.90
N THR A 37 -12.71 -6.67 26.22
CA THR A 37 -13.04 -5.46 25.46
C THR A 37 -14.32 -4.81 25.98
N SER A 38 -14.12 -3.82 26.83
CA SER A 38 -15.13 -2.88 27.34
C SER A 38 -15.25 -1.62 26.48
N SER A 39 -14.37 -1.41 25.50
CA SER A 39 -14.43 -0.33 24.51
C SER A 39 -13.99 -0.79 23.12
N SER A 40 -14.42 -0.07 22.08
CA SER A 40 -14.02 -0.26 20.68
C SER A 40 -12.51 -0.11 20.49
N GLU A 41 -11.86 0.77 21.25
CA GLU A 41 -10.41 0.98 21.26
C GLU A 41 -9.64 -0.25 21.76
N ALA A 42 -10.14 -0.92 22.81
CA ALA A 42 -9.53 -2.14 23.32
C ALA A 42 -9.66 -3.31 22.32
N TYR A 43 -10.74 -3.34 21.55
CA TYR A 43 -10.92 -4.30 20.47
C TYR A 43 -10.01 -4.00 19.28
N LEU A 44 -9.80 -2.72 18.94
CA LEU A 44 -8.84 -2.28 17.92
C LEU A 44 -7.40 -2.65 18.27
N ALA A 45 -6.97 -2.37 19.51
CA ALA A 45 -5.66 -2.77 20.01
C ALA A 45 -5.48 -4.30 19.97
N TRP A 46 -6.51 -5.05 20.41
CA TRP A 46 -6.48 -6.51 20.35
C TRP A 46 -6.46 -7.04 18.91
N THR A 47 -7.15 -6.41 17.95
CA THR A 47 -7.20 -6.85 16.55
C THR A 47 -5.90 -6.52 15.82
N GLN A 48 -5.28 -5.37 16.10
CA GLN A 48 -3.92 -5.07 15.65
C GLN A 48 -2.94 -6.08 16.23
N GLU A 49 -3.00 -6.32 17.54
CA GLU A 49 -2.13 -7.29 18.20
C GLU A 49 -2.34 -8.72 17.68
N ASN A 50 -3.57 -9.12 17.32
CA ASN A 50 -3.88 -10.47 16.83
C ASN A 50 -3.78 -10.66 15.31
N LEU A 51 -3.94 -9.62 14.48
CA LEU A 51 -3.56 -9.66 13.05
C LEU A 51 -2.04 -9.67 12.91
N LEU A 52 -1.34 -8.91 13.74
CA LEU A 52 0.12 -8.94 13.84
C LEU A 52 0.62 -10.26 14.47
N GLN A 53 -0.12 -10.87 15.42
CA GLN A 53 0.24 -12.18 16.00
C GLN A 53 -0.27 -13.40 15.22
N LYS A 54 -1.25 -13.26 14.31
CA LYS A 54 -1.56 -14.33 13.34
C LYS A 54 -0.50 -14.45 12.23
N ALA A 55 0.42 -13.49 12.13
CA ALA A 55 1.72 -13.66 11.47
C ALA A 55 2.67 -14.54 12.30
N LYS A 56 2.18 -15.67 12.83
CA LYS A 56 2.96 -16.64 13.63
C LYS A 56 3.96 -17.45 12.81
N SER A 57 4.16 -17.08 11.55
CA SER A 57 5.36 -17.37 10.79
C SER A 57 5.55 -16.19 9.83
N PRO A 58 6.76 -15.60 9.73
CA PRO A 58 7.07 -14.77 8.57
C PRO A 58 6.69 -15.60 7.34
N PRO A 59 5.91 -15.07 6.38
CA PRO A 59 5.74 -15.77 5.12
C PRO A 59 7.13 -16.14 4.60
N ALA A 60 7.29 -17.38 4.12
CA ALA A 60 8.57 -17.86 3.64
C ALA A 60 9.14 -16.83 2.65
N LYS A 61 10.41 -16.46 2.81
CA LYS A 61 11.03 -15.45 1.96
C LYS A 61 10.90 -15.87 0.50
N LEU A 62 10.10 -15.14 -0.27
CA LEU A 62 10.03 -15.30 -1.71
C LEU A 62 11.35 -14.84 -2.33
N PRO A 63 11.95 -15.61 -3.24
CA PRO A 63 12.98 -15.13 -4.15
C PRO A 63 12.51 -13.87 -4.90
N ALA A 64 13.45 -13.03 -5.32
CA ALA A 64 13.14 -11.77 -5.99
C ALA A 64 12.34 -11.99 -7.28
N ALA A 65 12.63 -13.06 -8.02
CA ALA A 65 11.90 -13.44 -9.23
C ALA A 65 10.44 -13.81 -8.95
N ASP A 66 10.17 -14.54 -7.86
CA ASP A 66 8.81 -14.96 -7.49
C ASP A 66 7.99 -13.76 -6.99
N ALA A 67 8.61 -12.91 -6.17
CA ALA A 67 7.98 -11.67 -5.72
C ALA A 67 7.65 -10.74 -6.90
N LEU A 68 8.58 -10.62 -7.86
CA LEU A 68 8.36 -9.85 -9.09
C LEU A 68 7.23 -10.45 -9.93
N ALA A 69 7.17 -11.78 -10.09
CA ALA A 69 6.08 -12.44 -10.81
C ALA A 69 4.71 -12.16 -10.18
N LYS A 70 4.62 -12.09 -8.83
CA LYS A 70 3.40 -11.68 -8.12
C LYS A 70 3.06 -10.21 -8.35
N ILE A 71 4.05 -9.32 -8.36
CA ILE A 71 3.83 -7.91 -8.72
C ILE A 71 3.33 -7.80 -10.16
N GLN A 72 3.88 -8.57 -11.08
CA GLN A 72 3.43 -8.61 -12.48
C GLN A 72 2.01 -9.17 -12.65
N SER A 73 1.54 -10.02 -11.73
CA SER A 73 0.16 -10.52 -11.77
C SER A 73 -0.87 -9.53 -11.24
N ILE A 74 -0.47 -8.38 -10.69
CA ILE A 74 -1.37 -7.33 -10.17
C ILE A 74 -2.47 -6.99 -11.17
N ALA A 75 -2.13 -6.77 -12.44
CA ALA A 75 -3.09 -6.45 -13.51
C ALA A 75 -4.29 -7.41 -13.58
N THR A 76 -4.07 -8.68 -13.23
CA THR A 76 -5.09 -9.75 -13.25
C THR A 76 -5.63 -10.12 -11.87
N SER A 77 -5.04 -9.60 -10.79
CA SER A 77 -5.33 -9.99 -9.40
C SER A 77 -6.15 -8.96 -8.64
N LEU A 78 -6.34 -7.75 -9.17
CA LEU A 78 -7.14 -6.69 -8.53
C LEU A 78 -8.65 -6.82 -8.85
N THR A 79 -9.18 -8.04 -8.76
CA THR A 79 -10.56 -8.37 -9.19
C THR A 79 -11.59 -8.26 -8.09
N ASP A 80 -11.19 -8.48 -6.83
CA ASP A 80 -12.03 -8.39 -5.65
C ASP A 80 -11.15 -8.26 -4.40
N LEU A 81 -11.76 -7.90 -3.27
CA LEU A 81 -11.00 -7.71 -2.02
C LEU A 81 -10.22 -8.97 -1.62
N LYS A 82 -10.76 -10.18 -1.82
CA LYS A 82 -10.11 -11.43 -1.42
C LYS A 82 -8.85 -11.67 -2.26
N ALA A 83 -8.92 -11.44 -3.57
CA ALA A 83 -7.79 -11.51 -4.48
C ALA A 83 -6.73 -10.46 -4.14
N ILE A 84 -7.14 -9.23 -3.80
CA ILE A 84 -6.25 -8.16 -3.36
C ILE A 84 -5.57 -8.52 -2.03
N THR A 85 -6.29 -9.03 -1.05
CA THR A 85 -5.72 -9.49 0.23
C THR A 85 -4.75 -10.64 0.02
N THR A 86 -5.12 -11.64 -0.80
CA THR A 86 -4.25 -12.78 -1.11
C THR A 86 -2.95 -12.33 -1.78
N LEU A 87 -3.05 -11.39 -2.72
CA LEU A 87 -1.90 -10.77 -3.36
C LEU A 87 -1.05 -10.00 -2.34
N SER A 88 -1.68 -9.17 -1.50
CA SER A 88 -1.01 -8.37 -0.48
C SER A 88 -0.24 -9.26 0.50
N ASP A 89 -0.87 -10.32 0.99
CA ASP A 89 -0.24 -11.31 1.88
C ASP A 89 0.93 -12.04 1.19
N ALA A 90 0.78 -12.37 -0.10
CA ALA A 90 1.83 -13.02 -0.87
C ALA A 90 3.05 -12.11 -1.11
N ILE A 91 2.84 -10.81 -1.35
CA ILE A 91 3.93 -9.87 -1.61
C ILE A 91 4.54 -9.30 -0.33
N ASN A 92 3.81 -9.28 0.81
CA ASN A 92 4.26 -8.73 2.10
C ASN A 92 5.35 -9.60 2.76
N ASN A 93 6.47 -9.73 2.06
CA ASN A 93 7.70 -10.33 2.51
C ASN A 93 8.75 -9.21 2.62
N LYS A 94 8.90 -8.67 3.84
CA LYS A 94 9.78 -7.52 4.15
C LYS A 94 11.28 -7.74 3.87
N ALA A 95 11.69 -8.89 3.34
CA ALA A 95 13.09 -9.32 3.40
C ALA A 95 13.80 -9.51 2.05
N THR A 96 13.12 -9.42 0.90
CA THR A 96 13.76 -9.66 -0.39
C THR A 96 13.81 -8.40 -1.26
N PRO A 97 15.00 -7.75 -1.38
CA PRO A 97 15.19 -6.65 -2.31
C PRO A 97 15.08 -7.13 -3.76
N ILE A 98 14.26 -6.45 -4.55
CA ILE A 98 14.11 -6.70 -6.00
C ILE A 98 14.88 -5.62 -6.75
N PRO A 99 15.90 -5.97 -7.57
CA PRO A 99 16.63 -4.98 -8.35
C PRO A 99 15.71 -4.17 -9.28
N LEU A 100 15.87 -2.85 -9.29
CA LEU A 100 15.07 -1.95 -10.13
C LEU A 100 15.84 -1.48 -11.36
N PHE A 101 17.00 -0.85 -11.18
CA PHE A 101 17.97 -0.53 -12.23
C PHE A 101 19.32 -0.24 -11.57
N GLN A 102 20.38 -0.08 -12.37
CA GLN A 102 21.71 0.24 -11.88
C GLN A 102 22.38 1.30 -12.76
N SER A 103 23.13 2.19 -12.11
CA SER A 103 24.08 3.11 -12.73
C SER A 103 25.51 2.58 -12.52
N PRO A 104 26.53 3.19 -13.14
CA PRO A 104 27.93 2.82 -12.90
C PRO A 104 28.38 2.96 -11.43
N THR A 105 27.67 3.77 -10.64
CA THR A 105 28.05 4.09 -9.27
C THR A 105 27.04 3.60 -8.23
N GLN A 106 25.80 3.32 -8.62
CA GLN A 106 24.71 2.99 -7.69
C GLN A 106 23.85 1.84 -8.20
N LYS A 107 23.41 0.97 -7.30
CA LYS A 107 22.37 -0.02 -7.54
C LYS A 107 21.09 0.43 -6.84
N TYR A 108 19.98 0.45 -7.57
CA TYR A 108 18.66 0.77 -7.04
C TYR A 108 17.85 -0.52 -6.90
N VAL A 109 17.20 -0.69 -5.74
CA VAL A 109 16.40 -1.88 -5.43
C VAL A 109 15.09 -1.47 -4.76
N VAL A 110 14.05 -2.25 -4.97
CA VAL A 110 12.77 -2.09 -4.29
C VAL A 110 12.72 -3.08 -3.14
N VAL A 111 12.52 -2.59 -1.92
CA VAL A 111 12.21 -3.42 -0.76
C VAL A 111 10.72 -3.36 -0.53
N ILE A 112 10.05 -4.51 -0.60
CA ILE A 112 8.61 -4.60 -0.39
C ILE A 112 8.31 -4.25 1.07
N THR A 113 7.54 -3.20 1.27
CA THR A 113 7.14 -2.75 2.60
C THR A 113 5.70 -2.26 2.55
N ALA A 114 4.89 -2.80 3.46
CA ALA A 114 3.55 -2.30 3.68
C ALA A 114 3.66 -0.85 4.17
N GLY A 115 2.96 0.05 3.48
CA GLY A 115 2.90 1.45 3.87
C GLY A 115 3.93 2.37 3.23
N ALA A 116 4.69 2.00 2.19
CA ALA A 116 5.68 2.87 1.53
C ALA A 116 5.25 4.35 1.26
N LEU A 117 3.96 4.60 1.02
CA LEU A 117 3.42 5.96 0.83
C LEU A 117 3.09 6.72 2.14
N SER A 118 3.39 6.13 3.29
CA SER A 118 3.09 6.65 4.62
C SER A 118 4.28 6.31 5.52
N LEU A 119 4.74 7.22 6.39
CA LEU A 119 5.84 6.89 7.30
C LEU A 119 5.43 5.83 8.35
N SER A 120 4.14 5.46 8.36
CA SER A 120 3.53 4.41 9.17
C SER A 120 2.24 3.90 8.51
N THR A 121 1.84 2.65 8.78
CA THR A 121 0.52 2.14 8.34
C THR A 121 -0.57 3.07 8.86
N PRO A 122 -1.44 3.65 8.00
CA PRO A 122 -2.43 4.61 8.46
C PRO A 122 -3.35 3.97 9.51
N PRO A 123 -3.76 4.71 10.56
CA PRO A 123 -4.72 4.21 11.52
C PRO A 123 -6.04 3.90 10.79
N PRO A 124 -6.71 2.77 11.07
CA PRO A 124 -8.00 2.48 10.47
C PRO A 124 -9.01 3.53 10.94
N LEU A 125 -9.60 4.25 9.98
CA LEU A 125 -10.64 5.23 10.22
C LEU A 125 -11.87 4.54 10.85
N VAL A 126 -12.25 5.08 12.01
CA VAL A 126 -13.43 4.69 12.79
C VAL A 126 -14.67 4.71 11.90
N HIS A 127 -15.41 3.61 11.88
CA HIS A 127 -16.70 3.51 11.21
C HIS A 127 -17.71 4.47 11.84
N SER A 128 -18.17 5.45 11.08
CA SER A 128 -19.56 5.89 11.16
C SER A 128 -20.34 5.18 10.05
N GLU A 129 -21.66 5.00 10.24
CA GLU A 129 -22.60 4.47 9.24
C GLU A 129 -22.74 5.41 8.03
N ALA A 130 -21.62 5.79 7.42
CA ALA A 130 -21.59 6.75 6.36
C ALA A 130 -21.63 6.05 5.01
N ASP A 131 -22.33 6.71 4.09
CA ASP A 131 -22.47 6.43 2.66
C ASP A 131 -21.21 5.74 2.08
N ASN A 132 -21.36 4.80 1.15
CA ASN A 132 -20.21 4.15 0.49
C ASN A 132 -19.21 5.17 -0.11
N ARG A 133 -19.66 6.40 -0.33
CA ARG A 133 -18.86 7.57 -0.74
C ARG A 133 -17.78 8.01 0.26
N THR A 134 -17.95 7.74 1.54
CA THR A 134 -16.97 8.12 2.59
C THR A 134 -16.11 6.95 3.05
N LYS A 135 -16.38 5.73 2.56
CA LYS A 135 -15.56 4.56 2.86
C LYS A 135 -14.21 4.65 2.16
N ILE A 136 -13.15 4.38 2.89
CA ILE A 136 -11.78 4.32 2.37
C ILE A 136 -11.38 2.87 2.07
N HIS A 137 -10.54 2.68 1.05
CA HIS A 137 -10.00 1.39 0.68
C HIS A 137 -8.71 1.10 1.45
N PRO A 138 -8.54 -0.09 2.05
CA PRO A 138 -7.39 -0.39 2.91
C PRO A 138 -6.06 -0.55 2.16
N TYR A 139 -6.11 -0.89 0.86
CA TYR A 139 -4.92 -1.23 0.06
C TYR A 139 -4.51 -0.21 -1.01
N PHE A 140 -5.35 0.79 -1.32
CA PHE A 140 -5.05 1.74 -2.41
C PHE A 140 -5.00 3.17 -1.89
N TYR A 141 -4.17 3.97 -2.55
CA TYR A 141 -4.00 5.38 -2.28
C TYR A 141 -4.50 6.21 -3.45
N SER A 142 -5.02 7.38 -3.14
CA SER A 142 -5.25 8.44 -4.11
C SER A 142 -4.05 9.39 -4.06
N LEU A 143 -3.47 9.68 -5.22
CA LEU A 143 -2.46 10.72 -5.35
C LEU A 143 -3.13 12.03 -5.78
N ALA A 144 -2.76 13.12 -5.13
CA ALA A 144 -3.18 14.47 -5.47
C ALA A 144 -1.95 15.30 -5.89
N HIS A 145 -2.10 16.02 -7.00
CA HIS A 145 -1.14 17.00 -7.49
C HIS A 145 -1.91 18.09 -8.22
N ALA A 146 -1.54 19.36 -8.02
CA ALA A 146 -2.36 20.50 -8.45
C ALA A 146 -2.50 20.64 -9.98
N SER A 147 -1.49 20.22 -10.73
CA SER A 147 -1.35 20.55 -12.16
C SER A 147 -1.00 19.38 -13.07
N SER A 148 -0.76 18.18 -12.53
CA SER A 148 -0.28 17.06 -13.34
C SER A 148 -1.45 16.23 -13.84
N THR A 149 -1.49 16.02 -15.15
CA THR A 149 -2.44 15.12 -15.82
C THR A 149 -1.84 13.76 -16.15
N SER A 150 -0.52 13.62 -16.05
CA SER A 150 0.20 12.37 -16.34
C SER A 150 0.33 11.45 -15.13
N MET A 151 0.20 11.99 -13.92
CA MET A 151 0.35 11.23 -12.68
C MET A 151 -0.86 10.30 -12.46
N PRO A 152 -0.64 9.04 -12.04
CA PRO A 152 -1.75 8.15 -11.74
C PRO A 152 -2.55 8.66 -10.54
N LYS A 153 -3.88 8.72 -10.69
CA LYS A 153 -4.75 9.14 -9.59
C LYS A 153 -4.86 8.08 -8.50
N PHE A 154 -4.97 6.80 -8.87
CA PHE A 154 -5.10 5.69 -7.93
C PHE A 154 -3.92 4.76 -8.08
N VAL A 155 -3.34 4.38 -6.95
CA VAL A 155 -2.14 3.54 -6.93
C VAL A 155 -2.18 2.46 -5.86
N TYR A 156 -1.49 1.37 -6.14
CA TYR A 156 -1.18 0.31 -5.18
C TYR A 156 0.31 0.40 -4.81
N PRO A 157 0.65 0.61 -3.53
CA PRO A 157 2.05 0.66 -3.10
C PRO A 157 2.66 -0.74 -3.12
N ILE A 158 3.82 -0.87 -3.76
CA ILE A 158 4.62 -2.10 -3.75
C ILE A 158 5.61 -2.09 -2.59
N GLY A 159 6.32 -0.97 -2.42
CA GLY A 159 7.42 -0.91 -1.47
C GLY A 159 8.22 0.37 -1.57
N GLN A 160 9.39 0.39 -0.95
CA GLN A 160 10.25 1.57 -0.88
C GLN A 160 11.47 1.38 -1.77
N LEU A 161 11.92 2.46 -2.40
CA LEU A 161 13.18 2.49 -3.12
C LEU A 161 14.34 2.60 -2.12
N PHE A 162 15.31 1.72 -2.29
CA PHE A 162 16.61 1.78 -1.64
C PHE A 162 17.69 1.92 -2.72
N TYR A 163 18.82 2.52 -2.34
CA TYR A 163 20.01 2.50 -3.17
C TYR A 163 21.20 1.97 -2.39
N LYS A 164 22.20 1.51 -3.14
CA LYS A 164 23.50 1.08 -2.63
C LYS A 164 24.58 1.68 -3.49
N LEU A 165 25.51 2.41 -2.88
CA LEU A 165 26.70 2.88 -3.59
C LEU A 165 27.64 1.71 -3.86
N SER A 166 28.36 1.74 -4.98
CA SER A 166 29.30 0.67 -5.36
C SER A 166 30.45 0.51 -4.36
N SER A 167 30.76 1.56 -3.60
CA SER A 167 31.77 1.59 -2.54
C SER A 167 31.26 1.11 -1.18
N GLU A 168 29.95 0.94 -1.02
CA GLU A 168 29.31 0.65 0.26
C GLU A 168 28.75 -0.78 0.27
N THR A 169 28.60 -1.35 1.46
CA THR A 169 28.04 -2.69 1.65
C THR A 169 26.56 -2.66 1.99
N GLU A 170 26.08 -1.56 2.60
CA GLU A 170 24.74 -1.40 3.12
C GLU A 170 23.77 -0.79 2.10
N LEU A 171 22.47 -1.00 2.34
CA LEU A 171 21.40 -0.37 1.59
C LEU A 171 20.95 0.89 2.33
N THR A 172 20.84 2.00 1.61
CA THR A 172 20.30 3.26 2.13
C THR A 172 18.86 3.41 1.68
N GLU A 173 17.96 3.61 2.65
CA GLU A 173 16.56 3.92 2.40
C GLU A 173 16.40 5.30 1.77
N THR A 174 15.40 5.44 0.90
CA THR A 174 14.99 6.74 0.35
C THR A 174 13.55 7.00 0.75
N ASN A 175 13.04 8.22 0.56
CA ASN A 175 11.61 8.52 0.77
C ASN A 175 10.72 8.23 -0.46
N TYR A 176 11.27 7.64 -1.53
CA TYR A 176 10.47 7.25 -2.69
C TYR A 176 9.74 5.92 -2.47
N ALA A 177 8.42 5.97 -2.52
CA ALA A 177 7.57 4.81 -2.68
C ALA A 177 7.58 4.36 -4.14
N VAL A 178 7.62 3.05 -4.35
CA VAL A 178 7.38 2.40 -5.64
C VAL A 178 5.92 1.94 -5.67
N VAL A 179 5.18 2.40 -6.65
CA VAL A 179 3.73 2.20 -6.75
C VAL A 179 3.33 1.74 -8.15
N VAL A 180 2.21 1.03 -8.25
CA VAL A 180 1.58 0.65 -9.51
C VAL A 180 0.39 1.56 -9.79
N ASP A 181 0.29 2.08 -11.00
CA ASP A 181 -0.93 2.68 -11.51
C ASP A 181 -2.01 1.59 -11.68
N VAL A 182 -3.10 1.67 -10.91
CA VAL A 182 -4.12 0.62 -10.93
C VAL A 182 -5.24 0.91 -11.91
N ALA A 183 -5.33 2.14 -12.42
CA ALA A 183 -6.36 2.56 -13.36
C ALA A 183 -5.85 2.55 -14.82
N GLY A 184 -4.53 2.70 -15.03
CA GLY A 184 -3.91 2.62 -16.35
C GLY A 184 -3.98 1.22 -16.95
N GLN A 185 -4.29 1.12 -18.25
CA GLN A 185 -4.41 -0.15 -18.98
C GLN A 185 -3.18 -1.07 -18.85
N ASP A 186 -2.01 -0.48 -18.76
CA ASP A 186 -0.73 -1.19 -18.71
C ASP A 186 -0.13 -1.31 -17.31
N HIS A 187 -0.80 -0.72 -16.31
CA HIS A 187 -0.36 -0.69 -14.92
C HIS A 187 1.11 -0.28 -14.77
N GLY A 188 1.46 0.95 -15.18
CA GLY A 188 2.85 1.41 -15.12
C GLY A 188 3.40 1.50 -13.68
N LEU A 189 4.71 1.32 -13.53
CA LEU A 189 5.39 1.55 -12.24
C LEU A 189 5.82 3.00 -12.12
N TRP A 190 5.63 3.56 -10.94
CA TRP A 190 6.00 4.93 -10.61
C TRP A 190 6.81 4.98 -9.32
N LEU A 191 7.74 5.93 -9.26
CA LEU A 191 8.32 6.43 -8.03
C LEU A 191 7.52 7.65 -7.59
N VAL A 192 7.19 7.71 -6.31
CA VAL A 192 6.39 8.79 -5.71
C VAL A 192 7.01 9.18 -4.37
N TRP A 193 7.31 10.45 -4.21
CA TRP A 193 7.67 11.08 -2.96
C TRP A 193 6.42 11.71 -2.35
N ASN A 194 5.88 11.11 -1.29
CA ASN A 194 4.76 11.72 -0.57
C ASN A 194 5.29 12.86 0.30
N ARG A 195 5.05 14.12 -0.11
CA ARG A 195 5.49 15.29 0.66
C ARG A 195 4.80 15.42 2.01
N ARG A 196 3.67 14.74 2.24
CA ARG A 196 2.86 14.83 3.46
C ARG A 196 2.58 13.44 4.01
N ALA A 197 3.63 12.75 4.40
CA ALA A 197 3.51 11.41 4.95
C ALA A 197 3.19 11.47 6.46
N PHE A 198 2.26 10.64 6.92
CA PHE A 198 1.91 10.57 8.34
C PHE A 198 2.93 9.77 9.13
N SER A 199 3.47 10.36 10.20
CA SER A 199 4.39 9.71 11.13
C SER A 199 3.67 9.36 12.43
N PHE A 200 3.58 8.06 12.74
CA PHE A 200 3.04 7.58 14.00
C PHE A 200 3.90 8.00 15.20
N GLU A 201 5.23 8.08 15.03
CA GLU A 201 6.14 8.52 16.10
C GLU A 201 5.90 9.97 16.50
N ALA A 202 5.56 10.82 15.53
CA ALA A 202 5.26 12.23 15.75
C ALA A 202 3.77 12.50 15.99
N ASP A 203 2.90 11.50 15.76
CA ASP A 203 1.44 11.64 15.69
C ASP A 203 0.99 12.81 14.79
N ASP A 204 1.73 13.07 13.71
CA ASP A 204 1.51 14.22 12.83
C ASP A 204 1.96 13.94 11.39
N VAL A 205 1.52 14.81 10.48
CA VAL A 205 1.97 14.86 9.09
C VAL A 205 3.36 15.50 9.04
N VAL A 206 4.33 14.72 8.58
CA VAL A 206 5.67 15.22 8.31
C VAL A 206 5.73 15.76 6.89
N VAL A 207 6.05 17.05 6.77
CA VAL A 207 6.23 17.70 5.48
C VAL A 207 7.68 17.58 5.03
N THR A 208 7.92 16.87 3.92
CA THR A 208 9.26 16.70 3.34
C THR A 208 9.31 17.24 1.91
N ASP A 209 10.47 17.76 1.51
CA ASP A 209 10.69 18.30 0.17
C ASP A 209 11.88 17.58 -0.49
N PRO A 210 11.68 16.85 -1.60
CA PRO A 210 12.78 16.15 -2.27
C PRO A 210 13.89 17.11 -2.74
N ALA A 211 13.60 18.39 -2.98
CA ALA A 211 14.61 19.37 -3.38
C ALA A 211 15.58 19.76 -2.25
N LYS A 212 15.27 19.40 -0.99
CA LYS A 212 16.15 19.62 0.17
C LYS A 212 17.04 18.42 0.46
N GLU A 213 16.85 17.32 -0.27
CA GLU A 213 17.55 16.07 -0.07
C GLU A 213 18.67 15.91 -1.10
N LYS A 214 19.60 14.99 -0.83
CA LYS A 214 20.66 14.66 -1.79
C LYS A 214 20.03 14.14 -3.09
N ALA A 215 20.45 14.70 -4.23
CA ALA A 215 19.98 14.27 -5.54
C ALA A 215 20.23 12.76 -5.73
N LEU A 216 19.13 12.02 -5.93
CA LEU A 216 19.17 10.57 -6.04
C LEU A 216 19.41 10.09 -7.48
N PHE A 217 18.89 10.81 -8.47
CA PHE A 217 18.93 10.44 -9.88
C PHE A 217 19.86 11.37 -10.66
N VAL A 218 21.10 10.94 -10.86
CA VAL A 218 22.07 11.67 -11.68
C VAL A 218 21.64 11.57 -13.15
N GLY A 219 21.44 12.71 -13.83
CA GLY A 219 21.22 12.77 -15.29
C GLY A 219 19.82 13.20 -15.74
N VAL A 220 18.78 13.03 -14.93
CA VAL A 220 17.42 13.48 -15.27
C VAL A 220 17.33 15.00 -15.15
N ASP A 221 17.61 15.50 -13.95
CA ASP A 221 17.79 16.90 -13.60
C ASP A 221 18.95 16.93 -12.60
N ALA A 222 20.15 17.29 -13.08
CA ALA A 222 21.44 17.00 -12.43
C ALA A 222 21.54 17.44 -10.96
N ASP A 223 20.70 18.38 -10.53
CA ASP A 223 20.74 18.98 -9.20
C ASP A 223 19.42 18.82 -8.41
N LYS A 224 18.45 18.02 -8.89
CA LYS A 224 17.12 17.94 -8.26
C LYS A 224 16.54 16.53 -8.24
N SER A 225 16.00 16.15 -7.09
CA SER A 225 15.09 15.02 -6.94
C SER A 225 13.67 15.43 -7.34
N LEU A 226 12.94 14.52 -7.98
CA LEU A 226 11.58 14.75 -8.50
C LEU A 226 10.51 14.30 -7.51
N ASP A 227 9.30 14.82 -7.61
CA ASP A 227 8.22 14.39 -6.71
C ASP A 227 7.57 13.08 -7.17
N ALA A 228 7.38 12.90 -8.48
CA ALA A 228 6.97 11.62 -9.03
C ALA A 228 7.53 11.41 -10.43
N VAL A 229 7.73 10.13 -10.79
CA VAL A 229 8.25 9.76 -12.10
C VAL A 229 7.89 8.32 -12.47
N GLN A 230 7.57 8.07 -13.74
CA GLN A 230 7.32 6.72 -14.24
C GLN A 230 8.65 5.98 -14.44
N ILE A 231 8.76 4.76 -13.89
CA ILE A 231 9.90 3.87 -14.11
C ILE A 231 9.71 3.08 -15.40
N THR A 232 8.53 2.48 -15.58
CA THR A 232 8.13 1.75 -16.78
C THR A 232 6.66 1.97 -17.07
N SER A 233 6.32 2.07 -18.36
CA SER A 233 4.93 2.19 -18.82
C SER A 233 4.09 0.95 -18.53
N LYS A 234 4.72 -0.23 -18.44
CA LYS A 234 4.03 -1.49 -18.12
C LYS A 234 4.73 -2.23 -16.99
N THR A 235 3.99 -2.76 -16.01
CA THR A 235 4.58 -3.56 -14.92
C THR A 235 5.37 -4.76 -15.45
N VAL A 236 4.87 -5.42 -16.50
CA VAL A 236 5.51 -6.59 -17.12
C VAL A 236 6.89 -6.32 -17.73
N ASN A 237 7.26 -5.06 -17.93
CA ASN A 237 8.58 -4.69 -18.46
C ASN A 237 9.65 -4.63 -17.37
N TRP A 238 9.27 -4.60 -16.09
CA TRP A 238 10.23 -4.81 -15.00
C TRP A 238 10.53 -6.32 -14.95
N LYS A 239 11.69 -6.73 -15.46
CA LYS A 239 12.13 -8.13 -15.50
C LYS A 239 13.53 -8.28 -14.91
N LEU A 240 13.87 -9.49 -14.50
CA LEU A 240 15.23 -9.84 -14.09
C LEU A 240 15.92 -10.64 -15.21
N GLY A 241 17.20 -10.36 -15.43
CA GLY A 241 18.09 -11.15 -16.28
C GLY A 241 18.47 -12.47 -15.63
N SER A 242 19.21 -13.31 -16.36
CA SER A 242 19.67 -14.62 -15.87
C SER A 242 20.63 -14.54 -14.69
N ASP A 243 21.29 -13.40 -14.51
CA ASP A 243 22.16 -13.06 -13.38
C ASP A 243 21.39 -12.46 -12.18
N GLY A 244 20.07 -12.32 -12.30
CA GLY A 244 19.21 -11.70 -11.29
C GLY A 244 19.26 -10.17 -11.27
N ALA A 245 19.98 -9.52 -12.19
CA ALA A 245 19.97 -8.06 -12.33
C ALA A 245 18.68 -7.59 -13.01
N SER A 246 18.26 -6.35 -12.77
CA SER A 246 17.13 -5.79 -13.52
C SER A 246 17.51 -5.54 -14.97
N VAL A 247 16.60 -5.83 -15.89
CA VAL A 247 16.76 -5.48 -17.30
C VAL A 247 16.40 -4.03 -17.60
N VAL A 248 15.76 -3.32 -16.66
CA VAL A 248 15.48 -1.89 -16.82
C VAL A 248 16.80 -1.14 -16.74
N SER A 249 17.19 -0.50 -17.84
CA SER A 249 18.42 0.27 -17.89
C SER A 249 18.24 1.67 -17.29
N LEU A 250 19.34 2.29 -16.86
CA LEU A 250 19.32 3.69 -16.45
C LEU A 250 18.81 4.60 -17.58
N ALA A 251 19.18 4.32 -18.83
CA ALA A 251 18.74 5.10 -19.98
C ALA A 251 17.22 5.01 -20.21
N ASP A 252 16.61 3.83 -19.99
CA ASP A 252 15.16 3.67 -20.06
C ASP A 252 14.45 4.49 -18.98
N PHE A 253 14.98 4.41 -17.74
CA PHE A 253 14.49 5.21 -16.63
C PHE A 253 14.60 6.72 -16.94
N GLU A 254 15.76 7.21 -17.34
CA GLU A 254 15.97 8.61 -17.68
C GLU A 254 15.05 9.07 -18.82
N GLY A 255 14.88 8.24 -19.84
CA GLY A 255 13.96 8.50 -20.94
C GLY A 255 12.51 8.64 -20.49
N ASN A 256 12.05 7.74 -19.61
CA ASN A 256 10.71 7.84 -19.00
C ASN A 256 10.62 9.07 -18.10
N ALA A 257 11.68 9.36 -17.34
CA ALA A 257 11.72 10.48 -16.43
C ALA A 257 11.57 11.82 -17.12
N ARG A 258 12.30 12.04 -18.22
CA ARG A 258 12.16 13.25 -19.04
C ARG A 258 10.75 13.45 -19.59
N ARG A 259 9.98 12.36 -19.79
CA ARG A 259 8.60 12.42 -20.32
C ARG A 259 7.53 12.57 -19.25
N THR A 260 7.76 12.03 -18.06
CA THR A 260 6.71 11.80 -17.07
C THR A 260 6.93 12.50 -15.74
N LYS A 261 8.09 13.14 -15.56
CA LYS A 261 8.43 13.80 -14.30
C LYS A 261 7.34 14.76 -13.85
N VAL A 262 7.07 14.73 -12.55
CA VAL A 262 6.17 15.62 -11.86
C VAL A 262 7.00 16.37 -10.82
N GLU A 263 6.88 17.69 -10.87
CA GLU A 263 7.51 18.62 -9.94
C GLU A 263 6.42 19.35 -9.16
N GLY A 264 6.60 19.48 -7.84
CA GLY A 264 5.63 20.10 -6.96
C GLY A 264 4.97 19.10 -6.02
N GLU A 265 4.20 19.62 -5.07
CA GLU A 265 3.68 18.83 -3.96
C GLU A 265 2.79 17.67 -4.43
N VAL A 266 3.29 16.44 -4.26
CA VAL A 266 2.51 15.21 -4.37
C VAL A 266 2.09 14.76 -2.98
N VAL A 267 0.78 14.57 -2.82
CA VAL A 267 0.18 14.12 -1.55
C VAL A 267 -0.52 12.79 -1.78
N ALA A 268 -0.17 11.79 -0.99
CA ALA A 268 -0.89 10.53 -0.95
C ALA A 268 -1.96 10.57 0.16
N GLY A 269 -3.19 10.22 -0.20
CA GLY A 269 -4.31 10.04 0.73
C GLY A 269 -4.97 8.68 0.54
N ALA A 270 -5.88 8.31 1.44
CA ALA A 270 -6.64 7.07 1.28
C ALA A 270 -7.57 7.15 0.06
N ALA A 271 -7.58 6.09 -0.78
CA ALA A 271 -8.52 6.02 -1.89
C ALA A 271 -9.94 5.79 -1.37
N LYS A 272 -10.93 6.52 -1.90
CA LYS A 272 -12.34 6.26 -1.58
C LYS A 272 -12.86 5.07 -2.38
N VAL A 273 -13.63 4.20 -1.73
CA VAL A 273 -14.18 2.97 -2.32
C VAL A 273 -15.06 3.27 -3.53
N GLU A 274 -15.92 4.29 -3.44
CA GLU A 274 -16.78 4.68 -4.57
C GLU A 274 -15.96 5.15 -5.78
N GLU A 275 -14.99 6.04 -5.57
CA GLU A 275 -14.20 6.58 -6.68
C GLU A 275 -13.34 5.49 -7.32
N LEU A 276 -12.76 4.63 -6.50
CA LEU A 276 -11.99 3.47 -6.95
C LEU A 276 -12.88 2.47 -7.71
N GLY A 277 -14.09 2.20 -7.22
CA GLY A 277 -15.05 1.30 -7.88
C GLY A 277 -15.48 1.73 -9.28
N ARG A 278 -15.35 3.03 -9.61
CA ARG A 278 -15.62 3.52 -10.97
C ARG A 278 -14.50 3.19 -11.95
N VAL A 279 -13.26 3.08 -11.47
CA VAL A 279 -12.08 2.80 -12.31
C VAL A 279 -11.67 1.32 -12.25
N LEU A 280 -11.96 0.67 -11.12
CA LEU A 280 -11.60 -0.70 -10.82
C LEU A 280 -12.81 -1.36 -10.12
N PRO A 281 -13.82 -1.82 -10.89
CA PRO A 281 -15.10 -2.31 -10.34
C PRO A 281 -14.95 -3.37 -9.25
N GLY A 282 -13.91 -4.21 -9.36
CA GLY A 282 -13.56 -5.23 -8.37
C GLY A 282 -13.14 -4.70 -7.00
N ALA A 283 -12.44 -3.56 -6.98
CA ALA A 283 -11.96 -2.94 -5.74
C ALA A 283 -12.98 -1.99 -5.09
N GLY A 284 -14.08 -1.69 -5.79
CA GLY A 284 -15.19 -0.88 -5.26
C GLY A 284 -16.18 -1.66 -4.40
N VAL A 285 -16.10 -2.99 -4.39
CA VAL A 285 -16.97 -3.85 -3.60
C VAL A 285 -16.21 -4.31 -2.38
N ILE A 286 -16.32 -3.55 -1.29
CA ILE A 286 -15.94 -4.08 0.01
C ILE A 286 -17.18 -4.60 0.71
N ASP A 287 -17.44 -5.89 0.54
CA ASP A 287 -18.50 -6.57 1.29
C ASP A 287 -18.02 -6.79 2.73
N TRP A 288 -18.19 -5.75 3.55
CA TRP A 288 -17.87 -5.80 4.98
C TRP A 288 -18.93 -6.56 5.81
N GLY A 289 -19.97 -7.17 5.20
CA GLY A 289 -20.94 -7.96 5.96
C GLY A 289 -22.37 -8.02 5.43
N SER A 290 -22.60 -8.09 4.12
CA SER A 290 -23.94 -8.37 3.57
C SER A 290 -23.97 -9.77 2.96
N GLY A 291 -24.41 -10.75 3.75
CA GLY A 291 -24.81 -12.04 3.23
C GLY A 291 -25.89 -11.87 2.17
N GLY A 292 -25.54 -12.06 0.90
CA GLY A 292 -26.48 -12.27 -0.19
C GLY A 292 -26.11 -11.55 -1.49
N PRO A 293 -26.25 -12.21 -2.66
CA PRO A 293 -26.03 -11.58 -3.94
C PRO A 293 -27.06 -10.47 -4.18
N ARG A 294 -26.58 -9.35 -4.72
CA ARG A 294 -27.38 -8.19 -5.16
C ARG A 294 -28.39 -8.65 -6.24
N PRO A 295 -29.70 -8.37 -6.14
CA PRO A 295 -30.61 -8.65 -7.25
C PRO A 295 -30.26 -7.78 -8.45
N ALA A 296 -30.36 -8.34 -9.65
CA ALA A 296 -30.28 -7.60 -10.90
C ALA A 296 -31.46 -6.60 -11.00
N ALA A 297 -31.18 -5.50 -11.70
CA ALA A 297 -32.05 -4.33 -11.87
C ALA A 297 -33.45 -4.66 -12.41
#